data_AF-A0A553SIF3-F1
#
_entry.id   AF-A0A553SIF3-F1
#
_cell.length_a   1.000
_cell.length_b   1.000
_cell.length_c   1.000
_cell.angle_alpha   90.00
_cell.angle_beta   90.00
_cell.angle_gamma   90.00
#
_symmetry.space_group_name_H-M   'P 1'
#
loop_
_entity.id
_entity.type
_entity.pdbx_description
1 polymer ?
#
loop_
_entity_poly.entity_id
_entity_poly.type
_entity_poly.pdbx_seq_one_letter_code
_entity_poly.pdbx_strand_id
1 'polypeptide(L)'
;MKQIEAFVNEAYHSVGGNKQEIAELKAEMKNHLLEAVYELKEEGKSEEEAIEIAITRFGGEKEMRSIVRQLFQAQKTFAKWVLWLAVIVLFSSFALFEASKLYQQKNDTQNTNAATNMYTILQKDKTISEATKQKIVAIVQSTDHIAQVKIFNVHDLEAEYGSPSIWANGKKADPNYTIERHVWAPQWLMNDDYMYVTSDWYIKMETIHMESFMYIALFAGLAVYIVLFTIWATVNAYHHRRLHIGWVIAFALFNVIGYLAYFITDKAFHKKTTQNALT
;
A
#
# COMPACT_ATOMS: atom_id res chain seq x y z
N MET A 1 -22.46 -33.89 -34.44
CA MET A 1 -21.51 -32.75 -34.23
C MET A 1 -22.08 -31.32 -34.17
N LYS A 2 -22.94 -30.86 -35.10
CA LYS A 2 -23.48 -29.47 -35.10
C LYS A 2 -24.20 -29.05 -33.81
N GLN A 3 -24.81 -30.00 -33.11
CA GLN A 3 -25.48 -29.77 -31.83
C GLN A 3 -24.51 -29.29 -30.73
N ILE A 4 -23.27 -29.79 -30.70
CA ILE A 4 -22.22 -29.32 -29.77
C ILE A 4 -21.89 -27.85 -30.04
N GLU A 5 -21.76 -27.47 -31.32
CA GLU A 5 -21.48 -26.07 -31.68
C GLU A 5 -22.62 -25.14 -31.30
N ALA A 6 -23.88 -25.58 -31.48
CA ALA A 6 -25.05 -24.83 -31.05
C ALA A 6 -25.06 -24.65 -29.52
N PHE A 7 -24.85 -25.74 -28.77
CA PHE A 7 -24.75 -25.74 -27.31
C PHE A 7 -23.68 -24.75 -26.81
N VAL A 8 -22.46 -24.86 -27.33
CA VAL A 8 -21.33 -23.99 -26.94
C VAL A 8 -21.63 -22.52 -27.29
N ASN A 9 -22.26 -22.25 -28.44
CA ASN A 9 -22.62 -20.88 -28.78
C ASN A 9 -23.70 -20.30 -27.85
N GLU A 10 -24.69 -21.12 -27.47
CA GLU A 10 -25.75 -20.72 -26.55
C GLU A 10 -25.23 -20.51 -25.13
N ALA A 11 -24.34 -21.38 -24.64
CA ALA A 11 -23.70 -21.25 -23.34
C ALA A 11 -22.98 -19.90 -23.16
N TYR A 12 -22.43 -19.34 -24.24
CA TYR A 12 -21.75 -18.04 -24.24
C TYR A 12 -22.61 -16.91 -24.84
N HIS A 13 -23.89 -17.16 -25.10
CA HIS A 13 -24.77 -16.16 -25.71
C HIS A 13 -24.94 -14.95 -24.80
N SER A 14 -24.68 -13.76 -25.36
CA SER A 14 -24.72 -12.46 -24.65
C SER A 14 -23.77 -12.34 -23.45
N VAL A 15 -22.69 -13.15 -23.39
CA VAL A 15 -21.64 -12.95 -22.38
C VAL A 15 -20.85 -11.70 -22.73
N GLY A 16 -20.76 -10.77 -21.77
CA GLY A 16 -19.93 -9.57 -21.89
C GLY A 16 -18.50 -9.88 -21.46
N GLY A 17 -17.51 -9.41 -22.21
CA GLY A 17 -16.11 -9.70 -21.91
C GLY A 17 -15.21 -9.45 -23.12
N ASN A 18 -13.96 -9.88 -23.03
CA ASN A 18 -13.04 -9.86 -24.16
C ASN A 18 -13.49 -10.92 -25.19
N LYS A 19 -13.69 -10.51 -26.46
CA LYS A 19 -14.16 -11.41 -27.52
C LYS A 19 -13.22 -12.58 -27.79
N GLN A 20 -11.92 -12.36 -27.62
CA GLN A 20 -10.89 -13.36 -27.88
C GLN A 20 -10.86 -14.44 -26.78
N GLU A 21 -10.95 -14.02 -25.53
CA GLU A 21 -11.11 -14.92 -24.38
C GLU A 21 -12.39 -15.76 -24.47
N ILE A 22 -13.51 -15.13 -24.84
CA ILE A 22 -14.77 -15.85 -25.08
C ILE A 22 -14.58 -16.90 -26.18
N ALA A 23 -13.85 -16.59 -27.25
CA ALA A 23 -13.59 -17.56 -28.33
C ALA A 23 -12.69 -18.72 -27.88
N GLU A 24 -11.74 -18.48 -26.96
CA GLU A 24 -10.86 -19.52 -26.39
C GLU A 24 -11.63 -20.48 -25.52
N LEU A 25 -12.36 -19.96 -24.53
CA LEU A 25 -13.13 -20.81 -23.63
C LEU A 25 -14.22 -21.57 -24.39
N LYS A 26 -14.79 -20.98 -25.46
CA LYS A 26 -15.64 -21.71 -26.40
C LYS A 26 -14.92 -22.88 -27.07
N ALA A 27 -13.70 -22.67 -27.54
CA ALA A 27 -12.93 -23.72 -28.21
C ALA A 27 -12.53 -24.84 -27.24
N GLU A 28 -12.13 -24.49 -26.03
CA GLU A 28 -11.79 -25.44 -24.95
C GLU A 28 -13.02 -26.27 -24.54
N MET A 29 -14.15 -25.61 -24.26
CA MET A 29 -15.41 -26.30 -23.95
C MET A 29 -15.84 -27.23 -25.10
N LYS A 30 -15.73 -26.76 -26.34
CA LYS A 30 -16.03 -27.58 -27.53
C LYS A 30 -15.14 -28.82 -27.58
N ASN A 31 -13.84 -28.69 -27.33
CA ASN A 31 -12.91 -29.82 -27.36
C ASN A 31 -13.24 -30.85 -26.29
N HIS A 32 -13.51 -30.43 -25.04
CA HIS A 32 -13.89 -31.36 -23.98
C HIS A 32 -15.23 -32.05 -24.22
N LEU A 33 -16.21 -31.35 -24.80
CA LEU A 33 -17.45 -31.98 -25.24
C LEU A 33 -17.22 -33.01 -26.35
N LEU A 34 -16.32 -32.72 -27.29
CA LEU A 34 -15.96 -33.66 -28.36
C LEU A 34 -15.26 -34.90 -27.80
N GLU A 35 -14.29 -34.72 -26.90
CA GLU A 35 -13.60 -35.81 -26.19
C GLU A 35 -14.61 -36.71 -25.47
N ALA A 36 -15.51 -36.14 -24.68
CA ALA A 36 -16.55 -36.89 -23.97
C ALA A 36 -17.48 -37.66 -24.93
N VAL A 37 -17.81 -37.08 -26.09
CA VAL A 37 -18.62 -37.78 -27.11
C VAL A 37 -17.85 -38.93 -27.74
N TYR A 38 -16.54 -38.79 -28.00
CA TYR A 38 -15.74 -39.88 -28.53
C TYR A 38 -15.62 -41.05 -27.54
N GLU A 39 -15.37 -40.77 -26.26
CA GLU A 39 -15.35 -41.79 -25.20
C GLU A 39 -16.67 -42.56 -25.12
N LEU A 40 -17.81 -41.86 -25.14
CA LEU A 40 -19.13 -42.48 -25.12
C LEU A 40 -19.40 -43.34 -26.36
N LYS A 41 -18.91 -42.93 -27.53
CA LYS A 41 -19.00 -43.73 -28.76
C LYS A 41 -18.16 -45.00 -28.65
N GLU A 42 -16.99 -44.96 -28.01
CA GLU A 42 -16.16 -46.13 -27.73
C GLU A 42 -16.83 -47.09 -26.74
N GLU A 43 -17.62 -46.57 -25.78
CA GLU A 43 -18.47 -47.35 -24.88
C GLU A 43 -19.70 -47.99 -25.57
N GLY A 44 -19.87 -47.80 -26.88
CA GLY A 44 -20.93 -48.39 -27.69
C GLY A 44 -22.20 -47.54 -27.81
N LYS A 45 -22.16 -46.27 -27.41
CA LYS A 45 -23.29 -45.33 -27.59
C LYS A 45 -23.40 -44.86 -29.03
N SER A 46 -24.63 -44.66 -29.50
CA SER A 46 -24.86 -43.99 -30.78
C SER A 46 -24.38 -42.53 -30.72
N GLU A 47 -24.05 -41.90 -31.85
CA GLU A 47 -23.55 -40.51 -31.84
C GLU A 47 -24.55 -39.52 -31.24
N GLU A 48 -25.85 -39.69 -31.52
CA GLU A 48 -26.89 -38.80 -31.01
C GLU A 48 -27.07 -38.96 -29.50
N GLU A 49 -27.10 -40.21 -29.02
CA GLU A 49 -27.14 -40.53 -27.59
C GLU A 49 -25.87 -40.06 -26.86
N ALA A 50 -24.69 -40.21 -27.48
CA ALA A 50 -23.43 -39.74 -26.92
C ALA A 50 -23.40 -38.21 -26.78
N ILE A 51 -23.89 -37.47 -27.77
CA ILE A 51 -23.98 -35.98 -27.72
C ILE A 51 -24.94 -35.54 -26.62
N GLU A 52 -26.11 -36.15 -26.52
CA GLU A 52 -27.10 -35.83 -25.50
C GLU A 52 -26.57 -36.10 -24.08
N ILE A 53 -25.93 -37.26 -23.89
CA ILE A 53 -25.30 -37.62 -22.62
C ILE A 53 -24.16 -36.64 -22.28
N ALA A 54 -23.30 -36.30 -23.24
CA ALA A 54 -22.19 -35.37 -23.01
C ALA A 54 -22.66 -33.97 -22.61
N ILE A 55 -23.66 -33.41 -23.32
CA ILE A 55 -24.26 -32.11 -22.99
C ILE A 55 -24.91 -32.13 -21.61
N THR A 56 -25.64 -33.22 -21.30
CA THR A 56 -26.31 -33.38 -20.01
C THR A 56 -25.30 -33.50 -18.87
N ARG A 57 -24.23 -34.27 -19.03
CA ARG A 57 -23.13 -34.40 -18.05
C ARG A 57 -22.39 -33.09 -17.83
N PHE A 58 -22.30 -32.25 -18.86
CA PHE A 58 -21.74 -30.89 -18.75
C PHE A 58 -22.65 -29.90 -18.01
N GLY A 59 -23.91 -30.25 -17.71
CA GLY A 59 -24.87 -29.41 -16.99
C GLY A 59 -26.00 -28.83 -17.84
N GLY A 60 -26.02 -29.06 -19.16
CA GLY A 60 -27.07 -28.54 -20.04
C GLY A 60 -27.03 -27.01 -20.25
N GLU A 61 -27.84 -26.52 -21.19
CA GLU A 61 -27.67 -25.16 -21.75
C GLU A 61 -27.92 -24.06 -20.73
N LYS A 62 -29.00 -24.18 -19.96
CA LYS A 62 -29.43 -23.13 -19.01
C LYS A 62 -28.43 -22.95 -17.88
N GLU A 63 -27.95 -24.06 -17.31
CA GLU A 63 -27.00 -24.03 -16.19
C GLU A 63 -25.64 -23.52 -16.67
N MET A 64 -25.15 -24.06 -17.79
CA MET A 64 -23.87 -23.64 -18.35
C MET A 64 -23.87 -22.15 -18.72
N ARG A 65 -24.95 -21.66 -19.33
CA ARG A 65 -25.10 -20.23 -19.64
C ARG A 65 -25.07 -19.35 -18.40
N SER A 66 -25.69 -19.78 -17.31
CA SER A 66 -25.66 -19.07 -16.03
C SER A 66 -24.23 -19.03 -15.46
N ILE A 67 -23.55 -20.18 -15.41
CA ILE A 67 -22.20 -20.32 -14.85
C ILE A 67 -21.20 -19.47 -15.63
N VAL A 68 -21.19 -19.57 -16.96
CA VAL A 68 -20.28 -18.79 -17.82
C VAL A 68 -20.51 -17.30 -17.61
N ARG A 69 -21.77 -16.85 -17.60
CA ARG A 69 -22.08 -15.43 -17.37
C ARG A 69 -21.57 -14.95 -16.00
N GLN A 70 -21.78 -15.74 -14.94
CA GLN A 70 -21.32 -15.39 -13.60
C GLN A 70 -19.79 -15.33 -13.52
N LEU A 71 -19.08 -16.26 -14.16
CA LEU A 71 -17.62 -16.30 -14.20
C LEU A 71 -17.04 -15.00 -14.76
N PHE A 72 -17.48 -14.60 -15.97
CA PHE A 72 -16.99 -13.36 -16.61
C PHE A 72 -17.37 -12.11 -15.82
N GLN A 73 -18.57 -12.08 -15.23
CA GLN A 73 -19.00 -10.97 -14.38
C GLN A 73 -18.14 -10.86 -13.10
N ALA A 74 -17.85 -11.99 -12.45
CA ALA A 74 -17.03 -12.05 -11.25
C ALA A 74 -15.60 -11.59 -11.54
N GLN A 75 -14.97 -12.09 -12.61
CA GLN A 75 -13.62 -11.68 -13.03
C GLN A 75 -13.52 -10.18 -13.30
N LYS A 76 -14.45 -9.62 -14.09
CA LYS A 76 -14.48 -8.18 -14.40
C LYS A 76 -14.67 -7.33 -13.15
N THR A 77 -15.56 -7.77 -12.26
CA THR A 77 -15.85 -7.08 -11.01
C THR A 77 -14.62 -7.11 -10.11
N PHE A 78 -14.01 -8.28 -9.94
CA PHE A 78 -12.78 -8.48 -9.18
C PHE A 78 -11.65 -7.56 -9.67
N ALA A 79 -11.34 -7.57 -10.96
CA ALA A 79 -10.28 -6.72 -11.52
C ALA A 79 -10.53 -5.23 -11.24
N LYS A 80 -11.78 -4.77 -11.41
CA LYS A 80 -12.15 -3.37 -11.12
C LYS A 80 -11.97 -3.02 -9.64
N TRP A 81 -12.38 -3.89 -8.73
CA TRP A 81 -12.22 -3.68 -7.29
C TRP A 81 -10.74 -3.65 -6.88
N VAL A 82 -9.92 -4.56 -7.41
CA VAL A 82 -8.47 -4.59 -7.14
C VAL A 82 -7.81 -3.28 -7.59
N LEU A 83 -8.16 -2.76 -8.76
CA LEU A 83 -7.63 -1.48 -9.24
C LEU A 83 -8.04 -0.32 -8.34
N TRP A 84 -9.33 -0.23 -7.97
CA TRP A 84 -9.81 0.82 -7.07
C TRP A 84 -9.13 0.75 -5.72
N LEU A 85 -8.96 -0.45 -5.16
CA LEU A 85 -8.26 -0.65 -3.89
C LEU A 85 -6.80 -0.19 -4.00
N ALA A 86 -6.10 -0.55 -5.08
CA ALA A 86 -4.71 -0.11 -5.31
C ALA A 86 -4.61 1.42 -5.31
N VAL A 87 -5.50 2.08 -6.07
CA VAL A 87 -5.55 3.54 -6.18
C VAL A 87 -5.86 4.20 -4.84
N ILE A 88 -6.85 3.69 -4.10
CA ILE A 88 -7.23 4.21 -2.78
C ILE A 88 -6.04 4.10 -1.81
N VAL A 89 -5.37 2.95 -1.76
CA VAL A 89 -4.20 2.74 -0.91
C VAL A 89 -3.10 3.74 -1.27
N LEU A 90 -2.78 3.90 -2.56
CA LEU A 90 -1.76 4.83 -3.01
C LEU A 90 -2.05 6.26 -2.53
N PHE A 91 -3.25 6.78 -2.83
CA PHE A 91 -3.61 8.15 -2.45
C PHE A 91 -3.73 8.33 -0.95
N SER A 92 -4.23 7.34 -0.23
CA SER A 92 -4.33 7.40 1.24
C SER A 92 -2.93 7.44 1.88
N SER A 93 -1.97 6.70 1.33
CA SER A 93 -0.58 6.71 1.81
C SER A 93 0.12 8.05 1.56
N PHE A 94 -0.07 8.66 0.38
CA PHE A 94 0.44 10.01 0.12
C PHE A 94 -0.23 11.07 1.01
N ALA A 95 -1.56 10.99 1.20
CA ALA A 95 -2.28 11.90 2.06
C ALA A 95 -1.80 11.79 3.53
N LEU A 96 -1.60 10.57 4.01
CA LEU A 96 -1.08 10.31 5.36
C LEU A 96 0.36 10.83 5.50
N PHE A 97 1.22 10.60 4.50
CA PHE A 97 2.59 11.14 4.49
C PHE A 97 2.60 12.67 4.62
N GLU A 98 1.83 13.37 3.78
CA GLU A 98 1.76 14.84 3.83
C GLU A 98 1.16 15.36 5.15
N ALA A 99 0.10 14.71 5.65
CA ALA A 99 -0.49 15.07 6.94
C ALA A 99 0.51 14.91 8.09
N SER A 100 1.24 13.79 8.13
CA SER A 100 2.27 13.53 9.15
C SER A 100 3.45 14.50 9.04
N LYS A 101 3.86 14.86 7.82
CA LYS A 101 4.93 15.85 7.59
C LYS A 101 4.52 17.25 8.09
N LEU A 102 3.31 17.70 7.77
CA LEU A 102 2.78 18.98 8.26
C LEU A 102 2.66 19.00 9.79
N TYR A 103 2.22 17.88 10.38
CA TYR A 103 2.17 17.72 11.82
C TYR A 103 3.57 17.81 12.46
N GLN A 104 4.57 17.11 11.90
CA GLN A 104 5.95 17.16 12.36
C GLN A 104 6.52 18.59 12.29
N GLN A 105 6.35 19.27 11.16
CA GLN A 105 6.87 20.63 10.97
C GLN A 105 6.30 21.62 11.99
N LYS A 106 4.99 21.48 12.31
CA LYS A 106 4.35 22.27 13.35
C LYS A 106 4.97 21.97 14.72
N ASN A 107 5.15 20.70 15.05
CA ASN A 107 5.77 20.28 16.31
C ASN A 107 7.21 20.80 16.43
N ASP A 108 8.03 20.69 15.39
CA ASP A 108 9.42 21.18 15.41
C ASP A 108 9.49 22.70 15.67
N THR A 109 8.56 23.45 15.08
CA THR A 109 8.42 24.89 15.32
C THR A 109 8.02 25.17 16.76
N GLN A 110 7.05 24.44 17.29
CA GLN A 110 6.59 24.58 18.69
C GLN A 110 7.67 24.17 19.70
N ASN A 111 8.41 23.09 19.43
CA ASN A 111 9.56 22.65 20.21
C ASN A 111 10.65 23.72 20.25
N THR A 112 10.97 24.33 19.11
CA THR A 112 11.94 25.42 19.02
C THR A 112 11.51 26.63 19.83
N ASN A 113 10.24 27.01 19.74
CA ASN A 113 9.69 28.11 20.53
C ASN A 113 9.68 27.78 22.03
N ALA A 114 9.32 26.55 22.40
CA ALA A 114 9.32 26.10 23.79
C ALA A 114 10.74 26.13 24.38
N ALA A 115 11.73 25.57 23.67
CA ALA A 115 13.13 25.58 24.07
C ALA A 115 13.66 27.01 24.22
N THR A 116 13.38 27.89 23.25
CA THR A 116 13.82 29.29 23.27
C THR A 116 13.19 30.07 24.43
N ASN A 117 11.90 29.85 24.70
CA ASN A 117 11.21 30.48 25.82
C ASN A 117 11.74 30.00 27.17
N MET A 118 11.95 28.69 27.32
CA MET A 118 12.54 28.11 28.53
C MET A 118 13.95 28.64 28.76
N TYR A 119 14.78 28.72 27.71
CA TYR A 119 16.09 29.36 27.76
C TYR A 119 16.02 30.81 28.26
N THR A 120 15.15 31.62 27.67
CA THR A 120 15.01 33.06 28.03
C THR A 120 14.62 33.25 29.50
N ILE A 121 13.87 32.31 30.06
CA ILE A 121 13.50 32.31 31.47
C ILE A 121 14.70 31.87 32.32
N LEU A 122 15.37 30.78 31.94
CA LEU A 122 16.51 30.22 32.67
C LEU A 122 17.75 31.12 32.66
N GLN A 123 17.95 31.95 31.63
CA GLN A 123 19.07 32.90 31.57
C GLN A 123 18.99 33.99 32.66
N LYS A 124 17.77 34.31 33.13
CA LYS A 124 17.55 35.36 34.13
C LYS A 124 17.89 34.90 35.54
N ASP A 125 17.88 33.59 35.77
CA ASP A 125 18.00 33.00 37.10
C ASP A 125 19.21 32.06 37.15
N LYS A 126 20.15 32.30 38.09
CA LYS A 126 21.28 31.38 38.32
C LYS A 126 20.84 30.05 38.93
N THR A 127 19.64 29.98 39.48
CA THR A 127 19.02 28.79 40.08
C THR A 127 17.56 28.69 39.65
N ILE A 128 17.02 27.47 39.52
CA ILE A 128 15.64 27.27 39.05
C ILE A 128 14.65 27.56 40.20
N SER A 129 14.17 28.80 40.29
CA SER A 129 13.18 29.21 41.31
C SER A 129 11.80 28.57 41.07
N GLU A 130 10.94 28.54 42.10
CA GLU A 130 9.56 28.04 41.95
C GLU A 130 8.75 28.81 40.89
N ALA A 131 8.96 30.13 40.78
CA ALA A 131 8.32 30.93 39.74
C ALA A 131 8.82 30.55 38.33
N THR A 132 10.10 30.17 38.21
CA THR A 132 10.71 29.66 36.98
C THR A 132 10.08 28.32 36.60
N LYS A 133 9.97 27.39 37.56
CA LYS A 133 9.33 26.08 37.38
C LYS A 133 7.91 26.21 36.84
N GLN A 134 7.08 27.07 37.43
CA GLN A 134 5.70 27.29 37.00
C GLN A 134 5.60 27.77 35.54
N LYS A 135 6.49 28.68 35.12
CA LYS A 135 6.51 29.15 33.72
C LYS A 135 6.91 28.05 32.74
N ILE A 136 7.87 27.21 33.11
CA ILE A 136 8.31 26.07 32.30
C ILE A 136 7.17 25.04 32.18
N VAL A 137 6.48 24.73 33.28
CA VAL A 137 5.28 23.87 33.25
C VAL A 137 4.21 24.43 32.32
N ALA A 138 3.94 25.74 32.37
CA ALA A 138 2.97 26.37 31.48
C ALA A 138 3.36 26.26 30.00
N ILE A 139 4.66 26.38 29.67
CA ILE A 139 5.17 26.16 28.30
C ILE A 139 4.90 24.73 27.86
N VAL A 140 5.26 23.72 28.67
CA VAL A 140 5.04 22.31 28.33
C VAL A 140 3.54 22.03 28.15
N GLN A 141 2.71 22.53 29.07
CA GLN A 141 1.25 22.35 29.03
C GLN A 141 0.59 23.04 27.82
N SER A 142 1.20 24.07 27.24
CA SER A 142 0.69 24.76 26.04
C SER A 142 0.89 23.99 24.73
N THR A 143 1.68 22.92 24.76
CA THR A 143 1.87 22.00 23.62
C THR A 143 1.04 20.73 23.83
N ASP A 144 0.85 19.89 22.82
CA ASP A 144 0.16 18.59 22.93
C ASP A 144 1.09 17.38 22.75
N HIS A 145 2.33 17.60 22.30
CA HIS A 145 3.27 16.57 21.86
C HIS A 145 4.54 16.44 22.71
N ILE A 146 4.82 17.40 23.62
CA ILE A 146 5.94 17.31 24.56
C ILE A 146 5.52 16.46 25.76
N ALA A 147 6.16 15.30 25.94
CA ALA A 147 5.88 14.36 27.03
C ALA A 147 6.76 14.61 28.26
N GLN A 148 8.02 14.97 28.03
CA GLN A 148 8.99 15.20 29.11
C GLN A 148 9.92 16.36 28.78
N VAL A 149 10.30 17.12 29.81
CA VAL A 149 11.41 18.07 29.76
C VAL A 149 12.34 17.80 30.92
N LYS A 150 13.64 17.68 30.64
CA LYS A 150 14.72 17.56 31.62
C LYS A 150 15.68 18.74 31.46
N ILE A 151 16.02 19.39 32.56
CA ILE A 151 16.90 20.56 32.60
C ILE A 151 18.10 20.24 33.46
N PHE A 152 19.29 20.51 32.92
CA PHE A 152 20.57 20.26 33.55
C PHE A 152 21.40 21.55 33.57
N ASN A 153 22.14 21.76 34.65
CA ASN A 153 23.14 22.81 34.73
C ASN A 153 24.43 22.32 34.05
N VAL A 154 24.96 23.10 33.11
CA VAL A 154 26.13 22.72 32.31
C VAL A 154 27.39 22.65 33.18
N HIS A 155 27.53 23.53 34.16
CA HIS A 155 28.70 23.53 35.05
C HIS A 155 28.71 22.29 35.97
N ASP A 156 27.54 21.87 36.45
CA ASP A 156 27.39 20.63 37.23
C ASP A 156 27.81 19.42 36.38
N LEU A 157 27.36 19.37 35.12
CA LEU A 157 27.71 18.31 34.17
C LEU A 157 29.22 18.27 33.87
N GLU A 158 29.85 19.43 33.69
CA GLU A 158 31.29 19.53 33.44
C GLU A 158 32.13 19.14 34.67
N ALA A 159 31.68 19.53 35.86
CA ALA A 159 32.35 19.19 37.12
C ALA A 159 32.31 17.68 37.43
N GLU A 160 31.17 17.03 37.14
CA GLU A 160 30.95 15.61 37.45
C GLU A 160 31.58 14.67 36.41
N TYR A 161 31.52 15.02 35.12
CA TYR A 161 31.89 14.12 34.03
C TYR A 161 33.07 14.60 33.15
N GLY A 162 33.56 15.83 33.37
CA GLY A 162 34.58 16.45 32.52
C GLY A 162 34.05 16.88 31.13
N SER A 163 34.95 17.43 30.32
CA SER A 163 34.63 17.98 28.99
C SER A 163 35.00 17.03 27.85
N PRO A 164 34.26 15.92 27.66
CA PRO A 164 33.78 15.70 26.31
C PRO A 164 32.32 15.22 26.28
N SER A 165 31.48 16.06 25.66
CA SER A 165 30.08 15.83 25.28
C SER A 165 29.02 15.99 26.39
N ILE A 166 28.45 17.21 26.46
CA ILE A 166 27.22 17.53 27.23
C ILE A 166 26.09 16.54 26.89
N TRP A 167 26.03 16.05 25.65
CA TRP A 167 25.08 15.01 25.21
C TRP A 167 25.30 13.66 25.91
N ALA A 168 26.55 13.21 26.04
CA ALA A 168 26.85 11.93 26.69
C ALA A 168 26.63 12.02 28.22
N ASN A 169 26.94 13.18 28.79
CA ASN A 169 26.81 13.45 30.22
C ASN A 169 25.33 13.59 30.62
N GLY A 170 24.53 14.31 29.84
CA GLY A 170 23.09 14.48 30.06
C GLY A 170 22.25 13.20 29.92
N LYS A 171 22.82 12.10 29.40
CA LYS A 171 22.18 10.76 29.42
C LYS A 171 22.39 10.01 30.75
N LYS A 172 23.40 10.39 31.53
CA LYS A 172 23.81 9.70 32.77
C LYS A 172 23.53 10.51 34.02
N ALA A 173 23.58 11.82 33.91
CA ALA A 173 23.42 12.73 35.03
C ALA A 173 21.96 12.82 35.51
N ASP A 174 21.81 13.14 36.80
CA ASP A 174 20.52 13.49 37.36
C ASP A 174 20.13 14.92 36.95
N PRO A 175 18.90 15.15 36.43
CA PRO A 175 18.46 16.47 36.04
C PRO A 175 18.20 17.36 37.26
N ASN A 176 18.59 18.64 37.17
CA ASN A 176 18.27 19.66 38.18
C ASN A 176 16.76 19.91 38.26
N TYR A 177 16.02 19.69 37.16
CA TYR A 177 14.56 19.75 37.14
C TYR A 177 13.97 18.88 36.02
N THR A 178 12.87 18.19 36.34
CA THR A 178 12.13 17.34 35.41
C THR A 178 10.65 17.69 35.42
N ILE A 179 10.05 17.74 34.24
CA ILE A 179 8.60 17.81 34.02
C ILE A 179 8.21 16.60 33.20
N GLU A 180 7.17 15.91 33.64
CA GLU A 180 6.57 14.79 32.93
C GLU A 180 5.07 15.01 32.77
N ARG A 181 4.57 14.61 31.61
CA ARG A 181 3.16 14.68 31.26
C ARG A 181 2.78 13.46 30.44
N HIS A 182 1.56 12.98 30.65
CA HIS A 182 0.96 12.00 29.75
C HIS A 182 0.63 12.59 28.39
N VAL A 183 1.21 12.02 27.33
CA VAL A 183 0.89 12.29 25.93
C VAL A 183 0.37 11.00 25.30
N TRP A 184 -0.76 11.07 24.59
CA TRP A 184 -1.36 9.90 23.97
C TRP A 184 -0.64 9.54 22.65
N ALA A 185 0.49 8.85 22.77
CA ALA A 185 1.16 8.24 21.64
C ALA A 185 1.94 6.98 22.06
N PRO A 186 2.06 5.97 21.18
CA PRO A 186 2.94 4.82 21.37
C PRO A 186 4.40 5.22 21.63
N GLN A 187 5.11 4.43 22.44
CA GLN A 187 6.52 4.71 22.80
C GLN A 187 7.45 4.83 21.57
N TRP A 188 7.21 4.05 20.52
CA TRP A 188 8.03 4.07 19.30
C TRP A 188 7.88 5.35 18.46
N LEU A 189 6.87 6.18 18.77
CA LEU A 189 6.70 7.52 18.22
C LEU A 189 7.33 8.60 19.10
N MET A 190 7.81 8.26 20.30
CA MET A 190 8.50 9.21 21.16
C MET A 190 9.98 9.29 20.78
N ASN A 191 10.51 10.50 20.77
CA ASN A 191 11.93 10.76 20.58
C ASN A 191 12.41 11.76 21.64
N ASP A 192 13.49 11.42 22.33
CA ASP A 192 14.12 12.23 23.37
C ASP A 192 15.35 13.01 22.89
N ASP A 193 15.61 13.00 21.57
CA ASP A 193 16.78 13.67 20.99
C ASP A 193 16.60 15.18 20.77
N TYR A 194 15.41 15.75 21.01
CA TYR A 194 15.27 17.20 20.90
C TYR A 194 16.01 17.87 22.06
N MET A 195 17.08 18.58 21.73
CA MET A 195 17.96 19.17 22.72
C MET A 195 18.36 20.61 22.38
N TYR A 196 18.55 21.40 23.43
CA TYR A 196 18.99 22.78 23.34
C TYR A 196 20.05 23.04 24.42
N VAL A 197 21.24 23.46 24.02
CA VAL A 197 22.39 23.70 24.91
C VAL A 197 22.71 25.19 24.92
N THR A 198 22.96 25.73 26.11
CA THR A 198 23.40 27.12 26.33
C THR A 198 24.66 27.14 27.21
N SER A 199 25.15 28.32 27.60
CA SER A 199 26.32 28.45 28.48
C SER A 199 26.11 27.78 29.84
N ASP A 200 24.90 27.87 30.39
CA ASP A 200 24.61 27.47 31.78
C ASP A 200 23.61 26.32 31.87
N TRP A 201 22.78 26.13 30.84
CA TRP A 201 21.67 25.19 30.87
C TRP A 201 21.64 24.29 29.64
N TYR A 202 21.38 23.00 29.87
CA TYR A 202 21.06 22.01 28.87
C TYR A 202 19.60 21.56 29.05
N ILE A 203 18.81 21.69 27.99
CA ILE A 203 17.38 21.34 27.97
C ILE A 203 17.20 20.17 27.02
N LYS A 204 16.65 19.08 27.54
CA LYS A 204 16.30 17.88 26.78
C LYS A 204 14.79 17.68 26.80
N MET A 205 14.19 17.42 25.64
CA MET A 205 12.76 17.23 25.50
C MET A 205 12.45 15.90 24.84
N GLU A 206 11.52 15.15 25.44
CA GLU A 206 10.91 13.98 24.81
C GLU A 206 9.60 14.41 24.13
N THR A 207 9.53 14.20 22.83
CA THR A 207 8.45 14.72 21.97
C THR A 207 7.98 13.66 20.98
N ILE A 208 6.74 13.79 20.49
CA ILE A 208 6.26 12.94 19.40
C ILE A 208 7.03 13.27 18.11
N HIS A 209 7.63 12.24 17.50
CA HIS A 209 8.38 12.28 16.25
C HIS A 209 7.75 11.35 15.21
N MET A 210 7.15 11.95 14.17
CA MET A 210 6.43 11.24 13.11
C MET A 210 7.30 10.84 11.93
N GLU A 211 8.60 11.15 11.93
CA GLU A 211 9.46 10.96 10.75
C GLU A 211 9.55 9.51 10.29
N SER A 212 9.89 8.59 11.19
CA SER A 212 9.94 7.16 10.87
C SER A 212 8.57 6.65 10.43
N PHE A 213 7.50 7.08 11.10
CA PHE A 213 6.14 6.68 10.78
C PHE A 213 5.72 7.11 9.38
N MET A 214 5.97 8.37 8.99
CA MET A 214 5.55 8.86 7.68
C MET A 214 6.20 8.08 6.55
N TYR A 215 7.50 7.76 6.65
CA TYR A 215 8.18 6.95 5.65
C TYR A 215 7.69 5.51 5.65
N ILE A 216 7.51 4.89 6.81
CA ILE A 216 6.97 3.52 6.91
C ILE A 216 5.57 3.46 6.27
N ALA A 217 4.69 4.39 6.59
CA ALA A 217 3.34 4.45 6.04
C ALA A 217 3.34 4.64 4.51
N LEU A 218 4.23 5.51 4.00
CA LEU A 218 4.38 5.73 2.56
C LEU A 218 4.90 4.48 1.85
N PHE A 219 5.99 3.89 2.32
CA PHE A 219 6.62 2.74 1.66
C PHE A 219 5.79 1.45 1.78
N ALA A 220 5.14 1.22 2.93
CA ALA A 220 4.21 0.12 3.08
C ALA A 220 3.02 0.26 2.13
N GLY A 221 2.47 1.48 2.03
CA GLY A 221 1.43 1.82 1.06
C GLY A 221 1.83 1.57 -0.39
N LEU A 222 3.00 2.06 -0.78
CA LEU A 222 3.56 1.86 -2.12
C LEU A 222 3.77 0.37 -2.42
N ALA A 223 4.27 -0.41 -1.46
CA ALA A 223 4.44 -1.85 -1.63
C ALA A 223 3.10 -2.56 -1.87
N VAL A 224 2.07 -2.25 -1.07
CA VAL A 224 0.72 -2.80 -1.24
C VAL A 224 0.14 -2.38 -2.60
N TYR A 225 0.29 -1.11 -2.98
CA TYR A 225 -0.11 -0.61 -4.29
C TYR A 225 0.57 -1.38 -5.43
N ILE A 226 1.89 -1.57 -5.38
CA ILE A 226 2.65 -2.27 -6.42
C ILE A 226 2.12 -3.69 -6.58
N VAL A 227 1.88 -4.41 -5.49
CA VAL A 227 1.34 -5.77 -5.52
C VAL A 227 -0.05 -5.80 -6.13
N LEU A 228 -0.98 -4.96 -5.64
CA LEU A 228 -2.36 -4.92 -6.15
C LEU A 228 -2.42 -4.51 -7.63
N PHE A 229 -1.62 -3.52 -8.02
CA PHE A 229 -1.54 -3.11 -9.42
C PHE A 229 -0.95 -4.22 -10.29
N THR A 230 0.06 -4.95 -9.82
CA THR A 230 0.65 -6.08 -10.55
C THR A 230 -0.37 -7.20 -10.74
N ILE A 231 -1.17 -7.51 -9.72
CA ILE A 231 -2.28 -8.48 -9.81
C ILE A 231 -3.29 -8.00 -10.86
N TRP A 232 -3.74 -6.74 -10.77
CA TRP A 232 -4.68 -6.17 -11.74
C TRP A 232 -4.12 -6.20 -13.17
N ALA A 233 -2.88 -5.77 -13.36
CA ALA A 233 -2.22 -5.71 -14.66
C ALA A 233 -2.05 -7.11 -15.26
N THR A 234 -1.71 -8.10 -14.43
CA THR A 234 -1.58 -9.50 -14.84
C THR A 234 -2.92 -10.08 -15.26
N VAL A 235 -3.98 -9.89 -14.46
CA VAL A 235 -5.35 -10.31 -14.82
C VAL A 235 -5.76 -9.64 -16.13
N ASN A 236 -5.58 -8.32 -16.25
CA ASN A 236 -5.99 -7.60 -17.44
C ASN A 236 -5.18 -7.98 -18.70
N ALA A 237 -3.89 -8.28 -18.54
CA ALA A 237 -3.00 -8.69 -19.61
C ALA A 237 -3.19 -10.16 -20.03
N TYR A 238 -3.50 -11.06 -19.10
CA TYR A 238 -3.83 -12.46 -19.38
C TYR A 238 -4.90 -12.57 -20.48
N HIS A 239 -5.89 -11.67 -20.44
CA HIS A 239 -6.97 -11.61 -21.43
C HIS A 239 -6.54 -11.21 -22.86
N HIS A 240 -5.28 -10.86 -23.13
CA HIS A 240 -4.79 -10.42 -24.45
C HIS A 240 -3.72 -11.36 -25.06
N ARG A 241 -3.71 -12.66 -24.68
CA ARG A 241 -2.90 -13.75 -25.30
C ARG A 241 -1.37 -13.59 -25.31
N ARG A 242 -0.79 -12.53 -24.76
CA ARG A 242 0.67 -12.30 -24.79
C ARG A 242 1.35 -12.22 -23.44
N LEU A 243 0.61 -12.52 -22.36
CA LEU A 243 1.20 -12.58 -21.04
C LEU A 243 2.19 -13.75 -20.95
N HIS A 244 3.47 -13.44 -21.08
CA HIS A 244 4.56 -14.32 -20.70
C HIS A 244 5.21 -13.77 -19.42
N ILE A 245 6.02 -14.60 -18.76
CA ILE A 245 6.67 -14.25 -17.48
C ILE A 245 7.41 -12.90 -17.53
N GLY A 246 7.96 -12.53 -18.69
CA GLY A 246 8.61 -11.24 -18.92
C GLY A 246 7.71 -10.03 -18.68
N TRP A 247 6.43 -10.10 -19.06
CA TRP A 247 5.47 -9.02 -18.79
C TRP A 247 5.06 -8.96 -17.32
N VAL A 248 4.93 -10.11 -16.64
CA VAL A 248 4.68 -10.15 -15.20
C VAL A 248 5.83 -9.47 -14.44
N ILE A 249 7.07 -9.78 -14.83
CA ILE A 249 8.28 -9.13 -14.29
C ILE A 249 8.27 -7.63 -14.61
N ALA A 250 7.91 -7.24 -15.84
CA ALA A 250 7.82 -5.84 -16.23
C ALA A 250 6.76 -5.06 -15.42
N PHE A 251 5.61 -5.67 -15.13
CA PHE A 251 4.59 -5.07 -14.26
C PHE A 251 5.06 -4.94 -12.82
N ALA A 252 5.77 -5.94 -12.30
CA ALA A 252 6.29 -5.88 -10.94
C ALA A 252 7.38 -4.80 -10.78
N LEU A 253 8.32 -4.71 -11.74
CA LEU A 253 9.47 -3.81 -11.65
C LEU A 253 9.17 -2.37 -12.11
N PHE A 254 8.35 -2.22 -13.16
CA PHE A 254 8.07 -0.92 -13.79
C PHE A 254 6.62 -0.46 -13.64
N ASN A 255 5.77 -1.27 -13.00
CA ASN A 255 4.39 -0.94 -12.63
C ASN A 255 3.59 -0.31 -13.78
N VAL A 256 3.02 0.89 -13.59
CA VAL A 256 2.27 1.62 -14.63
C VAL A 256 3.06 1.73 -15.94
N ILE A 257 4.36 2.00 -15.90
CA ILE A 257 5.21 2.13 -17.10
C ILE A 257 5.30 0.78 -17.82
N GLY A 258 5.51 -0.31 -17.07
CA GLY A 258 5.53 -1.66 -17.62
C GLY A 258 4.21 -2.04 -18.29
N TYR A 259 3.09 -1.66 -17.67
CA TYR A 259 1.75 -1.88 -18.22
C TYR A 259 1.47 -1.03 -19.48
N LEU A 260 1.91 0.24 -19.50
CA LEU A 260 1.79 1.09 -20.69
C LEU A 260 2.60 0.54 -21.87
N ALA A 261 3.83 0.08 -21.62
CA ALA A 261 4.64 -0.57 -22.64
C ALA A 261 3.94 -1.81 -23.22
N TYR A 262 3.38 -2.66 -22.36
CA TYR A 262 2.56 -3.80 -22.76
C TYR A 262 1.42 -3.37 -23.69
N PHE A 263 0.61 -2.42 -23.25
CA PHE A 263 -0.55 -1.94 -24.00
C PHE A 263 -0.18 -1.39 -25.39
N ILE A 264 0.93 -0.64 -25.49
CA ILE A 264 1.43 -0.11 -26.77
C ILE A 264 1.88 -1.24 -27.70
N THR A 265 2.63 -2.22 -27.19
CA THR A 265 3.10 -3.35 -27.99
C THR A 265 1.95 -4.23 -28.50
N ASP A 266 0.91 -4.43 -27.68
CA ASP A 266 -0.28 -5.20 -28.05
C ASP A 266 -1.06 -4.52 -29.19
N LYS A 267 -1.27 -3.20 -29.06
CA LYS A 267 -1.95 -2.39 -30.09
C LYS A 267 -1.18 -2.37 -31.41
N ALA A 268 0.15 -2.26 -31.37
CA ALA A 268 0.99 -2.29 -32.55
C ALA A 268 0.95 -3.64 -33.28
N PHE A 269 0.89 -4.74 -32.52
CA PHE A 269 0.77 -6.08 -33.09
C PHE A 269 -0.57 -6.29 -33.79
N HIS A 270 -1.69 -5.95 -33.14
CA HIS A 270 -3.02 -6.11 -33.70
C HIS A 270 -3.21 -5.35 -35.02
N LYS A 271 -2.65 -4.13 -35.13
CA LYS A 271 -2.67 -3.33 -36.37
C LYS A 271 -1.94 -4.03 -37.51
N LYS A 272 -0.84 -4.73 -37.22
CA LYS A 272 -0.01 -5.43 -38.21
C LYS A 272 -0.69 -6.71 -38.72
N THR A 273 -1.35 -7.46 -37.85
CA THR A 273 -2.11 -8.65 -38.24
C THR A 273 -3.37 -8.31 -39.05
N THR A 274 -4.06 -7.21 -38.74
CA THR A 274 -5.22 -6.78 -39.56
C THR A 274 -4.80 -6.32 -40.95
N GLN A 275 -3.66 -5.64 -41.09
CA GLN A 275 -3.12 -5.25 -42.40
C GLN A 275 -2.74 -6.45 -43.27
N ASN A 276 -2.10 -7.46 -42.69
CA ASN A 276 -1.67 -8.65 -43.43
C ASN A 276 -2.82 -9.62 -43.79
N ALA A 277 -3.98 -9.51 -43.14
CA ALA A 277 -5.16 -10.32 -43.45
C ALA A 277 -6.03 -9.72 -44.60
N LEU A 278 -5.72 -8.50 -45.03
CA LEU A 278 -6.43 -7.76 -46.08
C LEU A 278 -5.62 -7.67 -47.39
N THR A 279 -4.47 -8.34 -47.46
CA THR A 279 -3.57 -8.48 -48.62
C THR A 279 -3.45 -9.93 -49.02
#